data_AF-A0A3D5PNS2-F1
#
_entry.id   AF-A0A3D5PNS2-F1
#
_cell.length_a   1.000
_cell.length_b   1.000
_cell.length_c   1.000
_cell.angle_alpha   90.00
_cell.angle_beta   90.00
_cell.angle_gamma   90.00
#
_symmetry.space_group_name_H-M   'P 1'
#
loop_
_entity.id
_entity.type
_entity.pdbx_description
1 polymer ?
#
loop_
_entity_poly.entity_id
_entity_poly.type
_entity_poly.pdbx_seq_one_letter_code
_entity_poly.pdbx_strand_id
1 'polypeptide(L)'
;MTAKSNTTDLMHFISKQMRMSHIYQPVMIKALLENGGQATTQEIAKSLLAYDQSQVEYYSLRTKTMVGKVLTKNGVVEPIKDGRQITGYRLTETTHTDTQRAALQAMCDKAISDS
;
A
#
# COMPACT_ATOMS: atom_id res chain seq x y z
N MET A 1 43.52 1.28 5.97
CA MET A 1 42.08 1.46 6.30
C MET A 1 41.29 0.59 5.34
N THR A 2 40.94 -0.63 5.76
CA THR A 2 40.14 -1.56 4.94
C THR A 2 38.66 -1.21 5.13
N ALA A 3 38.00 -0.81 4.05
CA ALA A 3 36.56 -0.62 4.03
C ALA A 3 35.87 -1.92 4.42
N LYS A 4 35.06 -1.88 5.47
CA LYS A 4 34.20 -3.00 5.88
C LYS A 4 33.18 -3.22 4.76
N SER A 5 33.37 -4.24 3.93
CA SER A 5 32.35 -4.66 2.95
C SER A 5 31.21 -5.33 3.72
N ASN A 6 30.22 -4.54 4.12
CA ASN A 6 28.95 -5.06 4.62
C ASN A 6 28.14 -5.56 3.43
N THR A 7 28.48 -6.73 2.91
CA THR A 7 27.71 -7.36 1.83
C THR A 7 26.37 -7.82 2.43
N THR A 8 25.27 -7.20 2.02
CA THR A 8 23.92 -7.63 2.43
C THR A 8 23.64 -9.02 1.87
N ASP A 9 23.31 -9.97 2.75
CA ASP A 9 22.73 -11.24 2.32
C ASP A 9 21.33 -10.97 1.76
N LEU A 10 21.23 -11.02 0.43
CA LEU A 10 20.00 -10.72 -0.29
C LEU A 10 18.89 -11.72 0.05
N MET A 11 19.21 -12.99 0.32
CA MET A 11 18.21 -14.00 0.71
C MET A 11 17.66 -13.71 2.10
N HIS A 12 18.53 -13.36 3.06
CA HIS A 12 18.12 -12.95 4.39
C HIS A 12 17.28 -11.66 4.34
N PHE A 13 17.69 -10.68 3.52
CA PHE A 13 16.95 -9.43 3.35
C PHE A 13 15.53 -9.70 2.83
N ILE A 14 15.39 -10.43 1.73
CA ILE A 14 14.09 -10.75 1.12
C ILE A 14 13.19 -11.54 2.08
N SER A 15 13.76 -12.52 2.81
CA SER A 15 12.96 -13.44 3.62
C SER A 15 12.66 -12.96 5.04
N LYS A 16 13.47 -12.04 5.61
CA LYS A 16 13.38 -11.65 7.03
C LYS A 16 13.31 -10.16 7.30
N GLN A 17 13.80 -9.30 6.40
CA GLN A 17 13.91 -7.85 6.64
C GLN A 17 12.98 -7.02 5.76
N MET A 18 12.65 -7.54 4.57
CA MET A 18 11.76 -6.87 3.63
C MET A 18 10.37 -6.71 4.24
N ARG A 19 9.87 -5.47 4.25
CA ARG A 19 8.52 -5.20 4.73
C ARG A 19 7.52 -5.71 3.71
N MET A 20 6.67 -6.64 4.13
CA MET A 20 5.61 -7.24 3.30
C MET A 20 4.60 -6.23 2.74
N SER A 21 4.63 -4.97 3.17
CA SER A 21 3.76 -3.88 2.68
C SER A 21 4.32 -3.11 1.47
N HIS A 22 5.54 -3.39 0.99
CA HIS A 22 6.21 -2.60 -0.05
C HIS A 22 6.61 -3.46 -1.25
N ILE A 23 5.67 -3.71 -2.18
CA ILE A 23 5.94 -4.51 -3.40
C ILE A 23 7.07 -3.91 -4.27
N TYR A 24 7.36 -2.62 -4.09
CA TYR A 24 8.42 -1.90 -4.78
C TYR A 24 9.79 -2.56 -4.58
N GLN A 25 10.11 -3.00 -3.36
CA GLN A 25 11.40 -3.60 -3.03
C GLN A 25 11.62 -4.95 -3.75
N PRO A 26 10.73 -5.95 -3.66
CA PRO A 26 10.90 -7.21 -4.37
C PRO A 26 10.81 -7.05 -5.88
N VAL A 27 9.98 -6.16 -6.42
CA VAL A 27 9.91 -5.94 -7.87
C VAL A 27 11.17 -5.27 -8.40
N MET A 28 11.73 -4.30 -7.69
CA MET A 28 13.03 -3.71 -8.05
C MET A 28 14.15 -4.75 -8.01
N ILE A 29 14.24 -5.55 -6.94
CA ILE A 29 15.25 -6.61 -6.82
C ILE A 29 15.09 -7.64 -7.95
N LYS A 30 13.86 -8.04 -8.27
CA LYS A 30 13.56 -8.95 -9.38
C LYS A 30 14.00 -8.35 -10.73
N ALA A 31 13.66 -7.08 -10.99
CA ALA A 31 14.06 -6.40 -12.22
C ALA A 31 15.59 -6.30 -12.35
N LEU A 32 16.30 -6.04 -11.25
CA LEU A 32 17.78 -6.03 -11.25
C LEU A 32 18.34 -7.42 -11.55
N LEU A 33 17.83 -8.47 -10.91
CA LEU A 33 18.27 -9.85 -11.16
C LEU A 33 18.01 -10.29 -12.61
N GLU A 34 16.87 -9.92 -13.19
CA GLU A 34 16.51 -10.21 -14.58
C GLU A 34 17.42 -9.50 -15.60
N ASN A 35 18.00 -8.35 -15.24
CA ASN A 35 18.88 -7.55 -16.09
C ASN A 35 20.38 -7.69 -15.73
N GLY A 36 20.78 -8.85 -15.17
CA GLY A 36 22.19 -9.16 -14.91
C GLY A 36 22.79 -8.38 -13.73
N GLY A 37 21.96 -7.95 -12.78
CA GLY A 37 22.35 -7.21 -11.59
C GLY A 37 22.23 -5.69 -11.69
N GLN A 38 21.84 -5.14 -12.85
CA GLN A 38 21.71 -3.71 -13.09
C GLN A 38 20.50 -3.38 -13.97
N ALA A 39 19.81 -2.28 -13.70
CA ALA A 39 18.72 -1.78 -14.53
C ALA A 39 18.63 -0.26 -14.38
N THR A 40 18.20 0.41 -15.44
CA THR A 40 17.87 1.83 -15.39
C THR A 40 16.63 2.07 -14.54
N THR A 41 16.47 3.29 -14.03
CA THR A 41 15.26 3.69 -13.31
C THR A 41 14.00 3.55 -14.18
N GLN A 42 14.13 3.72 -15.50
CA GLN A 42 13.03 3.53 -16.46
C GLN A 42 12.63 2.06 -16.61
N GLU A 43 13.58 1.12 -16.65
CA GLU A 43 13.30 -0.31 -16.69
C GLU A 43 12.64 -0.78 -15.39
N ILE A 44 13.14 -0.32 -14.23
CA ILE A 44 12.53 -0.61 -12.94
C ILE A 44 11.11 -0.06 -12.87
N ALA A 45 10.88 1.18 -13.34
CA ALA A 45 9.55 1.78 -13.37
C ALA A 45 8.57 1.00 -14.26
N LYS A 46 9.01 0.53 -15.44
CA LYS A 46 8.20 -0.33 -16.31
C LYS A 46 7.83 -1.65 -15.63
N SER A 47 8.78 -2.27 -14.93
CA SER A 47 8.52 -3.47 -14.15
C SER A 47 7.51 -3.21 -13.04
N LEU A 48 7.62 -2.08 -12.33
CA LEU A 48 6.66 -1.68 -11.28
C LEU A 48 5.24 -1.46 -11.82
N LEU A 49 5.10 -0.80 -12.97
CA LEU A 49 3.80 -0.56 -13.61
C LEU A 49 3.04 -1.86 -13.90
N ALA A 50 3.73 -2.94 -14.27
CA ALA A 50 3.11 -4.24 -14.51
C ALA A 50 2.47 -4.85 -13.25
N TYR A 51 2.94 -4.48 -12.06
CA TYR A 51 2.40 -4.95 -10.78
C TYR A 51 1.35 -4.00 -10.17
N ASP A 52 1.09 -2.85 -10.78
CA ASP A 52 0.14 -1.85 -10.26
C ASP A 52 -1.29 -2.43 -10.16
N GLN A 53 -1.72 -3.21 -11.17
CA GLN A 53 -3.00 -3.94 -11.12
C GLN A 53 -3.06 -4.95 -9.97
N SER A 54 -1.97 -5.69 -9.73
CA SER A 54 -1.89 -6.64 -8.61
C SER A 54 -1.91 -5.95 -7.23
N GLN A 55 -1.41 -4.71 -7.14
CA GLN A 55 -1.52 -3.91 -5.92
C GLN A 55 -2.94 -3.43 -5.68
N VAL A 56 -3.63 -2.94 -6.71
CA VAL A 56 -5.04 -2.53 -6.60
C VAL A 56 -5.88 -3.70 -6.10
N GLU A 57 -5.64 -4.91 -6.61
CA GLU A 57 -6.32 -6.13 -6.15
C GLU A 57 -5.96 -6.50 -4.71
N TYR A 58 -4.68 -6.47 -4.34
CA TYR A 58 -4.21 -6.74 -2.98
C TYR A 58 -4.80 -5.77 -1.96
N TYR A 59 -4.74 -4.46 -2.24
CA TYR A 59 -5.31 -3.43 -1.38
C TYR A 59 -6.84 -3.46 -1.39
N SER A 60 -7.48 -3.83 -2.50
CA SER A 60 -8.94 -4.03 -2.54
C SER A 60 -9.38 -5.13 -1.57
N LEU A 61 -8.67 -6.25 -1.54
CA LEU A 61 -8.96 -7.34 -0.59
C LEU A 61 -8.71 -6.90 0.86
N ARG A 62 -7.58 -6.23 1.13
CA ARG A 62 -7.24 -5.71 2.48
C ARG A 62 -8.25 -4.66 2.96
N THR A 63 -8.68 -3.78 2.05
CA THR A 63 -9.71 -2.76 2.30
C THR A 63 -11.02 -3.43 2.70
N LYS A 64 -11.45 -4.48 2.00
CA LYS A 64 -12.70 -5.19 2.32
C LYS A 64 -12.63 -5.98 3.63
N THR A 65 -11.51 -6.68 3.86
CA THR A 65 -11.40 -7.69 4.92
C THR A 65 -11.02 -7.12 6.30
N MET A 66 -10.22 -6.06 6.33
CA MET A 66 -9.72 -5.48 7.58
C MET A 66 -10.25 -4.08 7.83
N VAL A 67 -9.92 -3.12 6.96
CA VAL A 67 -10.22 -1.70 7.21
C VAL A 67 -11.73 -1.46 7.14
N GLY A 68 -12.36 -1.89 6.05
CA GLY A 68 -13.79 -1.81 5.85
C GLY A 68 -14.56 -2.56 6.93
N LYS A 69 -14.09 -3.75 7.35
CA LYS A 69 -14.70 -4.50 8.46
C LYS A 69 -14.65 -3.73 9.79
N VAL A 70 -13.48 -3.17 10.13
CA VAL A 70 -13.29 -2.38 11.37
C VAL A 70 -14.14 -1.11 11.33
N LEU A 71 -14.09 -0.34 10.26
CA LEU A 71 -14.86 0.91 10.15
C LEU A 71 -16.36 0.67 10.10
N THR A 72 -16.83 -0.41 9.43
CA THR A 72 -18.25 -0.80 9.44
C THR A 72 -18.69 -1.20 10.84
N LYS A 73 -17.88 -1.99 11.56
CA LYS A 73 -18.18 -2.39 12.95
C LYS A 73 -18.29 -1.19 13.89
N ASN A 74 -17.51 -0.14 13.66
CA ASN A 74 -17.55 1.09 14.46
C ASN A 74 -18.58 2.11 13.94
N GLY A 75 -19.42 1.74 12.96
CA GLY A 75 -20.48 2.62 12.46
C GLY A 75 -19.98 3.85 11.70
N VAL A 76 -18.73 3.84 11.21
CA VAL A 76 -18.12 4.97 10.48
C VAL A 76 -18.44 4.92 8.99
N VAL A 77 -18.54 3.71 8.42
CA VAL A 77 -18.83 3.48 7.00
C VAL A 77 -19.84 2.38 6.77
N GLU A 78 -20.50 2.42 5.63
CA GLU A 78 -21.35 1.36 5.09
C GLU A 78 -20.80 0.83 3.76
N PRO A 79 -20.79 -0.49 3.51
CA PRO A 79 -20.37 -1.04 2.23
C PRO A 79 -21.40 -0.76 1.13
N ILE A 80 -20.93 -0.27 -0.01
CA ILE A 80 -21.70 -0.21 -1.26
C ILE A 80 -21.59 -1.59 -1.92
N LYS A 81 -22.74 -2.19 -2.23
CA LYS A 81 -22.81 -3.56 -2.76
C LYS A 81 -23.39 -3.59 -4.16
N ASP A 82 -22.83 -4.47 -4.99
CA ASP A 82 -23.42 -4.96 -6.22
C ASP A 82 -23.68 -6.47 -6.05
N GLY A 83 -24.94 -6.83 -5.80
CA GLY A 83 -25.33 -8.16 -5.35
C GLY A 83 -24.60 -8.58 -4.06
N ARG A 84 -23.80 -9.65 -4.14
CA ARG A 84 -22.98 -10.17 -3.02
C ARG A 84 -21.60 -9.51 -2.91
N GLN A 85 -21.21 -8.71 -3.90
CA GLN A 85 -19.88 -8.11 -3.96
C GLN A 85 -19.88 -6.71 -3.33
N ILE A 86 -18.86 -6.42 -2.52
CA ILE A 86 -18.61 -5.04 -2.07
C ILE A 86 -17.83 -4.33 -3.17
N THR A 87 -18.36 -3.23 -3.68
CA THR A 87 -17.77 -2.40 -4.74
C THR A 87 -17.21 -1.08 -4.20
N GLY A 88 -17.59 -0.68 -2.98
CA GLY A 88 -17.06 0.51 -2.34
C GLY A 88 -17.55 0.68 -0.90
N TYR A 89 -17.30 1.85 -0.33
CA TYR A 89 -17.78 2.26 0.99
C TYR A 89 -18.29 3.70 0.94
N ARG A 90 -19.25 4.04 1.80
CA ARG A 90 -19.67 5.41 2.08
C ARG A 90 -19.58 5.71 3.57
N LEU A 91 -19.33 6.96 3.94
CA LEU A 91 -19.50 7.41 5.32
C LEU A 91 -20.98 7.27 5.73
N THR A 92 -21.21 6.87 6.98
CA THR A 92 -22.55 6.87 7.59
C THR A 92 -23.04 8.29 7.83
N GLU A 93 -22.16 9.16 8.32
CA GLU A 93 -22.39 10.59 8.38
C GLU A 93 -22.21 11.19 6.98
N THR A 94 -23.28 11.72 6.41
CA THR A 94 -23.29 12.22 5.01
C THR A 94 -23.41 13.73 4.91
N THR A 95 -23.66 14.40 6.03
CA THR A 95 -23.88 15.85 6.11
C THR A 95 -22.69 16.52 6.75
N HIS A 96 -21.70 16.88 5.93
CA HIS A 96 -20.59 17.73 6.34
C HIS A 96 -20.56 18.97 5.46
N THR A 97 -20.48 20.15 6.08
CA THR A 97 -20.11 21.38 5.36
C THR A 97 -18.67 21.29 4.89
N ASP A 98 -18.28 22.13 3.93
CA ASP A 98 -16.91 22.11 3.41
C ASP A 98 -15.88 22.44 4.50
N THR A 99 -16.22 23.32 5.45
CA THR A 99 -15.38 23.61 6.61
C THR A 99 -15.22 22.40 7.52
N GLN A 100 -16.29 21.63 7.77
CA GLN A 100 -16.21 20.41 8.57
C GLN A 100 -15.37 19.33 7.87
N ARG A 101 -15.53 19.17 6.56
CA ARG A 101 -14.71 18.23 5.77
C ARG A 101 -13.23 18.58 5.84
N ALA A 102 -12.88 19.86 5.68
CA ALA A 102 -11.50 20.32 5.76
C ALA A 102 -10.88 20.07 7.14
N ALA A 103 -11.64 20.32 8.22
CA ALA A 103 -11.19 20.04 9.58
C ALA A 103 -10.94 18.54 9.81
N LEU A 104 -11.87 17.68 9.37
CA LEU A 104 -11.73 16.22 9.48
C LEU A 104 -10.53 15.70 8.68
N GLN A 105 -10.28 16.22 7.48
CA GLN A 105 -9.11 15.87 6.67
C GLN A 105 -7.80 16.25 7.38
N ALA A 106 -7.70 17.46 7.93
CA ALA A 106 -6.52 17.89 8.68
C ALA A 106 -6.26 17.00 9.91
N MET A 107 -7.32 16.53 10.59
CA MET A 107 -7.19 15.57 11.69
C MET A 107 -6.66 14.22 11.20
N CYS A 108 -7.13 13.72 10.04
CA CYS A 108 -6.60 12.51 9.42
C CYS A 108 -5.12 12.67 9.03
N ASP A 109 -4.75 13.78 8.39
CA ASP A 109 -3.37 14.06 7.98
C ASP A 109 -2.41 14.08 9.17
N LYS A 110 -2.83 14.69 10.27
CA LYS A 110 -2.07 14.67 11.53
C LYS A 110 -1.88 13.24 12.05
N ALA A 111 -2.95 12.44 12.10
CA ALA A 111 -2.87 11.06 12.57
C ALA A 111 -1.95 10.20 11.69
N ILE A 112 -1.96 10.41 10.37
CA ILE A 112 -1.07 9.72 9.42
C ILE A 112 0.39 10.12 9.65
N SER A 113 0.67 11.40 9.85
CA SER A 113 2.04 11.89 10.09
C SER A 113 2.62 11.44 11.43
N ASP A 114 1.77 11.16 12.42
CA ASP A 114 2.16 10.72 13.77
C ASP A 114 2.31 9.17 13.87
N SER A 115 2.09 8.42 12.77
CA SER A 115 2.13 6.94 12.67
C SER A 115 3.45 6.39 12.13
#